data_AF-A0A512JJE1-F1
#
_entry.id   AF-A0A512JJE1-F1
#
_cell.length_a   1.000
_cell.length_b   1.000
_cell.length_c   1.000
_cell.angle_alpha   90.00
_cell.angle_beta   90.00
_cell.angle_gamma   90.00
#
_symmetry.space_group_name_H-M   'P 1'
#
loop_
_entity.id
_entity.type
_entity.pdbx_description
1 polymer ?
#
loop_
_entity_poly.entity_id
_entity_poly.type
_entity_poly.pdbx_seq_one_letter_code
_entity_poly.pdbx_strand_id
1 'polypeptide(L)'
;MTLDDARDDFSRLHRHFTLHLGIAVGLAWLTASYAAFYTPWVRNIRALIEPMASSTRVESTLSYLFVMPAVLTLAWLSVYFGRETMRRFQTLPNQAHEFAAAAAVAFGVFYLSIDRAVAALHAAF
;
A
#
# COMPACT_ATOMS: atom_id res chain seq x y z
N MET A 1 -21.64 -24.19 13.14
CA MET A 1 -20.94 -22.95 13.53
C MET A 1 -21.96 -22.08 14.23
N THR A 2 -21.69 -21.68 15.46
CA THR A 2 -22.56 -20.75 16.20
C THR A 2 -22.23 -19.30 15.79
N LEU A 3 -23.12 -18.35 16.07
CA LEU A 3 -22.89 -16.93 15.74
C LEU A 3 -21.69 -16.35 16.51
N ASP A 4 -21.38 -16.89 17.69
CA ASP A 4 -20.25 -16.48 18.50
C ASP A 4 -18.92 -16.94 17.88
N ASP A 5 -18.86 -18.17 17.35
CA ASP A 5 -17.67 -18.69 16.65
C ASP A 5 -17.29 -17.82 15.44
N ALA A 6 -18.27 -17.44 14.63
CA ALA A 6 -18.05 -16.60 13.44
C ALA A 6 -17.57 -15.19 13.79
N ARG A 7 -17.99 -14.66 14.95
CA ARG A 7 -17.58 -13.32 15.43
C ARG A 7 -16.13 -13.32 15.93
N ASP A 8 -15.72 -14.38 16.60
CA ASP A 8 -14.35 -14.55 17.08
C ASP A 8 -13.36 -14.74 15.93
N ASP A 9 -13.73 -15.52 14.91
CA ASP A 9 -12.93 -15.72 13.70
C ASP A 9 -12.70 -14.41 12.92
N PHE A 10 -13.76 -13.60 12.73
CA PHE A 10 -13.63 -12.27 12.13
C PHE A 10 -12.63 -11.40 12.91
N SER A 11 -12.78 -11.35 14.24
CA SER A 11 -11.96 -10.51 15.10
C SER A 11 -10.48 -10.92 15.03
N ARG A 12 -10.20 -12.22 14.95
CA ARG A 12 -8.85 -12.77 14.77
C ARG A 12 -8.26 -12.44 13.40
N LEU A 13 -9.03 -12.64 12.34
CA LEU A 13 -8.60 -12.39 10.95
C LEU A 13 -8.35 -10.90 10.72
N HIS A 14 -9.28 -10.05 11.14
CA HIS A 14 -9.15 -8.60 11.08
C HIS A 14 -7.89 -8.13 11.83
N ARG A 15 -7.65 -8.62 13.06
CA ARG A 15 -6.46 -8.24 13.83
C ARG A 15 -5.16 -8.61 13.11
N HIS A 16 -5.09 -9.82 12.54
CA HIS A 16 -3.92 -10.26 11.78
C HIS A 16 -3.72 -9.40 10.52
N PHE A 17 -4.79 -9.18 9.76
CA PHE A 17 -4.75 -8.39 8.54
C PHE A 17 -4.28 -6.95 8.82
N THR A 18 -4.88 -6.28 9.80
CA THR A 18 -4.53 -4.89 10.18
C THR A 18 -3.08 -4.77 10.64
N LEU A 19 -2.56 -5.79 11.35
CA LEU A 19 -1.16 -5.84 11.75
C LEU A 19 -0.23 -5.97 10.55
N HIS A 20 -0.48 -6.94 9.66
CA HIS A 20 0.38 -7.15 8.48
C HIS A 20 0.34 -5.96 7.53
N LEU A 21 -0.84 -5.36 7.34
CA LEU A 21 -0.99 -4.14 6.55
C LEU A 21 -0.19 -2.98 7.18
N GLY A 22 -0.21 -2.84 8.50
CA GLY A 22 0.61 -1.84 9.20
C GLY A 22 2.11 -2.05 9.02
N ILE A 23 2.58 -3.30 9.05
CA ILE A 23 3.98 -3.64 8.74
C ILE A 23 4.33 -3.25 7.30
N ALA A 24 3.47 -3.60 6.34
CA ALA A 24 3.67 -3.26 4.93
C ALA A 24 3.73 -1.74 4.71
N VAL A 25 2.86 -0.97 5.38
CA VAL A 25 2.90 0.51 5.38
C VAL A 25 4.24 1.01 5.91
N GLY A 26 4.67 0.51 7.08
CA GLY A 26 5.94 0.92 7.69
C GLY A 26 7.14 0.65 6.79
N LEU A 27 7.19 -0.54 6.17
CA LEU A 27 8.23 -0.90 5.22
C LEU A 27 8.20 -0.02 3.97
N ALA A 28 7.02 0.24 3.40
CA ALA A 28 6.88 1.11 2.23
C ALA A 28 7.40 2.54 2.51
N TRP A 29 7.04 3.11 3.67
CA TRP A 29 7.54 4.42 4.09
C TRP A 29 9.05 4.43 4.33
N LEU A 30 9.59 3.39 4.97
CA LEU A 30 11.02 3.28 5.21
C LEU A 30 11.80 3.23 3.90
N THR A 31 11.37 2.38 2.96
CA THR A 31 12.03 2.26 1.64
C THR A 31 11.91 3.54 0.83
N ALA A 32 10.75 4.17 0.79
CA ALA A 32 10.55 5.45 0.09
C ALA A 32 11.41 6.57 0.68
N SER A 33 11.48 6.65 2.01
CA SER A 33 12.30 7.65 2.72
C SER A 33 13.79 7.40 2.48
N TYR A 34 14.23 6.14 2.50
CA TYR A 34 15.59 5.77 2.15
C TYR A 34 15.94 6.22 0.73
N ALA A 35 15.11 5.90 -0.26
CA ALA A 35 15.31 6.31 -1.64
C ALA A 35 15.35 7.85 -1.80
N ALA A 36 14.53 8.58 -1.05
CA ALA A 36 14.45 10.04 -1.09
C ALA A 36 15.75 10.75 -0.66
N PHE A 37 16.61 10.09 0.13
CA PHE A 37 17.92 10.64 0.50
C PHE A 37 18.94 10.56 -0.64
N TYR A 38 18.82 9.57 -1.53
CA TYR A 38 19.78 9.33 -2.60
C TYR A 38 19.31 9.87 -3.95
N THR A 39 18.00 10.08 -4.13
CA THR A 39 17.46 10.54 -5.41
C THR A 39 17.44 12.05 -5.58
N PRO A 40 17.61 12.56 -6.82
CA PRO A 40 17.49 13.97 -7.09
C PRO A 40 16.03 14.43 -6.98
N TRP A 41 15.83 15.57 -6.33
CA TRP A 41 14.52 16.20 -6.17
C TRP A 41 14.16 17.02 -7.40
N VAL A 42 13.52 16.36 -8.37
CA VAL A 42 13.16 16.94 -9.66
C VAL A 42 11.64 16.98 -9.85
N ARG A 43 11.21 17.91 -10.71
CA ARG A 43 9.80 18.00 -11.12
C ARG A 43 9.36 16.87 -12.04
N ASN A 44 10.32 16.22 -12.71
CA ASN A 44 10.06 15.08 -13.60
C ASN A 44 11.11 13.99 -13.41
N ILE A 45 10.90 13.08 -12.45
CA ILE A 45 11.84 11.97 -12.20
C ILE A 45 11.76 10.90 -13.29
N ARG A 46 10.62 10.79 -13.98
CA ARG A 46 10.42 9.81 -15.06
C ARG A 46 11.38 10.01 -16.22
N ALA A 47 11.79 11.25 -16.50
CA ALA A 47 12.79 11.54 -17.52
C ALA A 47 14.17 10.91 -17.21
N LEU A 48 14.47 10.65 -15.94
CA LEU A 48 15.73 10.01 -15.51
C LEU A 48 15.60 8.48 -15.51
N ILE A 49 14.44 7.95 -15.15
CA ILE A 49 14.20 6.50 -15.04
C ILE A 49 13.97 5.88 -16.43
N GLU A 50 13.15 6.50 -17.27
CA GLU A 50 12.76 5.98 -18.59
C GLU A 50 12.91 7.06 -19.68
N PRO A 51 14.13 7.49 -20.03
CA PRO A 51 14.35 8.58 -20.97
C PRO A 51 13.85 8.30 -22.39
N MET A 52 13.75 7.01 -22.79
CA MET A 52 13.30 6.59 -24.12
C MET A 52 11.82 6.24 -24.20
N ALA A 53 11.13 6.14 -23.05
CA ALA A 53 9.68 6.01 -23.08
C ALA A 53 9.10 7.37 -23.46
N SER A 54 8.28 7.42 -24.51
CA SER A 54 7.53 8.61 -24.95
C SER A 54 6.41 8.99 -23.96
N SER A 55 6.65 8.82 -22.67
CA SER A 55 5.69 9.02 -21.60
C SER A 55 5.40 10.51 -21.46
N THR A 56 4.19 10.91 -21.84
CA THR A 56 3.65 12.26 -21.62
C THR A 56 3.37 12.56 -20.14
N ARG A 57 3.52 11.57 -19.25
CA ARG A 57 3.24 11.71 -17.82
C ARG A 57 4.45 12.29 -17.09
N VAL A 58 4.33 13.56 -16.70
CA VAL A 58 5.28 14.24 -15.81
C VAL A 58 4.95 13.90 -14.36
N GLU A 59 5.93 13.44 -13.59
CA GLU A 59 5.75 13.10 -12.17
C GLU A 59 6.94 13.57 -11.33
N SER A 60 6.67 14.29 -10.24
CA SER A 60 7.72 14.79 -9.33
C SER A 60 8.29 13.67 -8.48
N THR A 61 9.55 13.78 -8.05
CA THR A 61 10.19 12.81 -7.14
C THR A 61 9.33 12.54 -5.89
N LEU A 62 8.74 13.60 -5.32
CA LEU A 62 7.87 13.50 -4.15
C LEU A 62 6.64 12.63 -4.42
N SER A 63 5.86 12.98 -5.45
CA SER A 63 4.68 12.20 -5.82
C SER A 63 5.08 10.77 -6.18
N TYR A 64 6.22 10.62 -6.86
CA TYR A 64 6.65 9.34 -7.35
C TYR A 64 6.99 8.34 -6.23
N LEU A 65 7.61 8.81 -5.15
CA LEU A 65 8.01 7.96 -4.03
C LEU A 65 6.89 7.77 -3.00
N PHE A 66 6.10 8.82 -2.73
CA PHE A 66 5.23 8.85 -1.55
C PHE A 66 3.74 8.61 -1.81
N VAL A 67 3.28 8.60 -3.07
CA VAL A 67 1.85 8.32 -3.37
C VAL A 67 1.45 6.91 -2.92
N MET A 68 2.23 5.87 -3.25
CA MET A 68 1.86 4.50 -2.88
C MET A 68 1.91 4.25 -1.36
N PRO A 69 2.96 4.69 -0.62
CA PRO A 69 2.96 4.66 0.85
C PRO A 69 1.77 5.39 1.46
N ALA A 70 1.41 6.57 0.94
CA ALA A 70 0.27 7.33 1.44
C ALA A 70 -1.05 6.60 1.21
N VAL A 71 -1.27 5.99 0.03
CA VAL A 71 -2.45 5.17 -0.27
C VAL A 71 -2.53 3.98 0.71
N LEU A 72 -1.43 3.30 0.97
CA LEU A 72 -1.38 2.21 1.95
C LEU A 72 -1.72 2.70 3.36
N THR A 73 -1.21 3.86 3.77
CA THR A 73 -1.54 4.45 5.07
C THR A 73 -3.04 4.73 5.18
N LEU A 74 -3.65 5.31 4.15
CA LEU A 74 -5.09 5.56 4.14
C LEU A 74 -5.90 4.25 4.21
N ALA A 75 -5.48 3.22 3.47
CA ALA A 75 -6.10 1.90 3.53
C ALA A 75 -5.99 1.30 4.95
N TRP A 76 -4.81 1.40 5.56
CA TRP A 76 -4.56 0.90 6.90
C TRP A 76 -5.38 1.63 7.96
N LEU A 77 -5.43 2.96 7.93
CA LEU A 77 -6.26 3.76 8.84
C LEU A 77 -7.74 3.44 8.66
N SER A 78 -8.19 3.27 7.41
CA SER A 78 -9.58 2.90 7.10
C SER A 78 -9.95 1.56 7.72
N VAL A 79 -9.07 0.57 7.67
CA VAL A 79 -9.30 -0.75 8.28
C VAL A 79 -9.20 -0.66 9.81
N TYR A 80 -8.22 0.08 10.33
CA TYR A 80 -7.99 0.23 11.77
C TYR A 80 -9.19 0.88 12.49
N PHE A 81 -9.73 1.98 11.94
CA PHE A 81 -10.87 2.69 12.52
C PHE A 81 -12.23 2.19 12.01
N GLY A 82 -12.28 1.61 10.81
CA GLY A 82 -13.51 1.17 10.16
C GLY A 82 -14.04 -0.19 10.60
N ARG A 83 -13.58 -0.71 11.74
CA ARG A 83 -14.00 -2.03 12.23
C ARG A 83 -15.52 -2.14 12.39
N GLU A 84 -16.17 -1.09 12.87
CA GLU A 84 -17.62 -1.05 13.07
C GLU A 84 -18.41 -0.84 11.75
N THR A 85 -17.84 -0.11 10.80
CA THR A 85 -18.41 0.06 9.45
C THR A 85 -18.30 -1.22 8.63
N MET A 86 -17.15 -1.89 8.63
CA MET A 86 -16.97 -3.21 7.98
C MET A 86 -17.95 -4.26 8.52
N ARG A 87 -18.28 -4.20 9.81
CA ARG A 87 -19.25 -5.12 10.42
C ARG A 87 -20.67 -4.92 9.89
N ARG A 88 -21.04 -3.71 9.49
CA ARG A 88 -22.36 -3.39 8.92
C ARG A 88 -22.44 -3.62 7.41
N PHE A 89 -21.30 -3.55 6.71
CA PHE A 89 -21.21 -3.67 5.25
C PHE A 89 -20.62 -5.01 4.80
N GLN A 90 -21.00 -6.13 5.42
CA GLN A 90 -20.63 -7.46 4.90
C GLN A 90 -21.22 -7.63 3.49
N THR A 91 -20.39 -7.46 2.47
CA THR A 91 -20.83 -7.43 1.07
C THR A 91 -20.77 -8.79 0.39
N LEU A 92 -19.89 -9.68 0.85
CA LEU A 92 -19.72 -11.04 0.32
C LEU A 92 -20.17 -12.11 1.32
N PRO A 93 -20.65 -13.27 0.83
CA PRO A 93 -21.15 -14.36 1.67
C PRO A 93 -20.05 -15.04 2.52
N ASN A 94 -18.77 -14.81 2.23
CA ASN A 94 -17.64 -15.34 2.97
C ASN A 94 -16.56 -14.27 3.19
N GLN A 95 -16.37 -13.88 4.46
CA GLN A 95 -15.41 -12.85 4.89
C GLN A 95 -13.97 -13.17 4.50
N ALA A 96 -13.59 -14.45 4.42
CA ALA A 96 -12.23 -14.83 4.02
C ALA A 96 -11.88 -14.33 2.60
N HIS A 97 -12.87 -14.29 1.69
CA HIS A 97 -12.65 -13.79 0.34
C HIS A 97 -12.50 -12.27 0.30
N GLU A 98 -13.21 -11.51 1.16
CA GLU A 98 -13.04 -10.06 1.28
C GLU A 98 -11.62 -9.70 1.74
N PHE A 99 -11.14 -10.36 2.79
CA PHE A 99 -9.79 -10.14 3.30
C PHE A 99 -8.72 -10.58 2.29
N ALA A 100 -8.94 -11.69 1.56
CA ALA A 100 -8.02 -12.13 0.53
C ALA A 100 -7.93 -11.12 -0.64
N ALA A 101 -9.07 -10.61 -1.11
CA ALA A 101 -9.11 -9.59 -2.16
C ALA A 101 -8.43 -8.29 -1.69
N ALA A 102 -8.74 -7.83 -0.47
CA ALA A 102 -8.10 -6.64 0.11
C ALA A 102 -6.60 -6.83 0.28
N ALA A 103 -6.15 -8.02 0.71
CA ALA A 103 -4.74 -8.36 0.83
C ALA A 103 -4.03 -8.33 -0.53
N ALA A 104 -4.65 -8.87 -1.58
CA ALA A 104 -4.07 -8.84 -2.92
C ALA A 104 -3.89 -7.40 -3.44
N VAL A 105 -4.89 -6.55 -3.25
CA VAL A 105 -4.81 -5.13 -3.64
C VAL A 105 -3.73 -4.41 -2.83
N ALA A 106 -3.74 -4.56 -1.50
CA ALA A 106 -2.74 -3.95 -0.62
C ALA A 106 -1.32 -4.42 -0.97
N PHE A 107 -1.15 -5.71 -1.26
CA PHE A 107 0.12 -6.26 -1.70
C PHE A 107 0.56 -5.66 -3.04
N GLY A 108 -0.34 -5.51 -4.01
CA GLY A 108 -0.04 -4.85 -5.29
C GLY A 108 0.45 -3.41 -5.10
N VAL A 109 -0.23 -2.62 -4.26
CA VAL A 109 0.18 -1.25 -3.94
C VAL A 109 1.53 -1.22 -3.21
N PHE A 110 1.74 -2.14 -2.27
CA PHE A 110 3.03 -2.30 -1.58
C PHE A 110 4.15 -2.64 -2.55
N TYR A 111 3.96 -3.63 -3.40
CA TYR A 111 4.92 -4.01 -4.44
C TYR A 111 5.28 -2.82 -5.34
N LEU A 112 4.27 -2.09 -5.83
CA LEU A 112 4.49 -0.89 -6.63
C LEU A 112 5.25 0.20 -5.87
N SER A 113 5.02 0.34 -4.56
CA SER A 113 5.78 1.27 -3.73
C SER A 113 7.27 0.92 -3.70
N ILE A 114 7.59 -0.36 -3.52
CA ILE A 114 8.98 -0.84 -3.46
C ILE A 114 9.65 -0.72 -4.83
N ASP A 115 8.98 -1.17 -5.88
CA ASP A 115 9.46 -1.10 -7.27
C ASP A 115 9.83 0.34 -7.65
N ARG A 116 8.95 1.30 -7.34
CA ARG A 116 9.21 2.72 -7.58
C ARG A 116 10.42 3.23 -6.81
N ALA A 117 10.56 2.89 -5.53
CA ALA A 117 11.73 3.30 -4.74
C ALA A 117 13.04 2.72 -5.29
N VAL A 118 13.03 1.46 -5.74
CA VAL A 118 14.19 0.81 -6.37
C VAL A 118 14.54 1.42 -7.71
N ALA A 119 13.54 1.67 -8.58
CA ALA A 119 13.75 2.34 -9.86
C ALA A 119 14.33 3.76 -9.68
N ALA A 120 13.86 4.47 -8.66
CA ALA A 120 14.37 5.79 -8.30
C ALA A 120 15.85 5.70 -7.87
N LEU A 121 16.22 4.73 -7.02
CA LEU A 121 17.61 4.47 -6.63
C LEU A 121 18.51 4.14 -7.82
N HIS A 122 18.05 3.30 -8.75
CA HIS A 122 18.82 3.00 -9.96
C HIS A 122 19.07 4.22 -10.84
N ALA A 123 18.17 5.21 -10.84
CA ALA A 123 18.37 6.46 -11.59
C ALA A 123 19.30 7.45 -10.88
N ALA A 124 19.66 7.21 -9.61
CA ALA A 124 20.58 8.06 -8.85
C ALA A 124 22.07 7.69 -9.04
N PHE A 125 22.35 6.46 -9.50
CA PHE A 125 23.69 5.91 -9.71
C PHE A 125 23.94 5.65 -11.20
#